data_AF-A0A3S1FTQ6-F1
#
_entry.id   AF-A0A3S1FTQ6-F1
#
_cell.length_a   1.000
_cell.length_b   1.000
_cell.length_c   1.000
_cell.angle_alpha   90.00
_cell.angle_beta   90.00
_cell.angle_gamma   90.00
#
_symmetry.space_group_name_H-M   'P 1'
#
loop_
_entity.id
_entity.type
_entity.pdbx_description
1 polymer ?
#
loop_
_entity_poly.entity_id
_entity_poly.type
_entity_poly.pdbx_seq_one_letter_code
_entity_poly.pdbx_strand_id
1 'polypeptide(L)'
;MGQEVAQRREWSEARALDWNLLEFRPHRGVWQTVRDLNYLYRSRPALHGRDCEPEGFSWLIVDDSQNSVFAWLRSAPGGSPVAVISNFTPVPRDNYRVPLPTSGKWREIINTDASEYGGSGKGNGGMVEARAEGGNISATMLLPPLSTIMLELVAD
;
A
#
# COMPACT_ATOMS: atom_id res chain seq x y z
N MET A 1 6.80 15.34 -14.78
CA MET A 1 5.38 15.73 -14.84
C MET A 1 4.68 14.89 -15.90
N GLY A 2 3.41 14.54 -15.70
CA GLY A 2 2.61 13.69 -16.60
C GLY A 2 2.43 12.24 -16.13
N GLN A 3 3.28 11.71 -15.26
CA GLN A 3 3.15 10.34 -14.73
C GLN A 3 1.97 10.24 -13.74
N GLU A 4 1.75 11.29 -12.97
CA GLU A 4 0.66 11.43 -12.00
C GLU A 4 -0.73 11.44 -12.65
N VAL A 5 -0.83 11.64 -13.96
CA VAL A 5 -2.08 11.55 -14.73
C VAL A 5 -2.08 10.37 -15.73
N ALA A 6 -1.09 9.48 -15.62
CA ALA A 6 -0.87 8.38 -16.54
C ALA A 6 -0.86 8.82 -18.02
N GLN A 7 -0.08 9.87 -18.34
CA GLN A 7 0.08 10.30 -19.73
C GLN A 7 0.59 9.12 -20.58
N ARG A 8 -0.11 8.86 -21.69
CA ARG A 8 0.20 7.71 -22.56
C ARG A 8 1.36 7.98 -23.51
N ARG A 9 1.43 9.21 -24.03
CA ARG A 9 2.47 9.62 -24.96
C ARG A 9 3.74 9.90 -24.18
N GLU A 10 4.88 9.62 -24.82
CA GLU A 10 6.17 10.10 -24.33
C GLU A 10 6.13 11.61 -24.13
N TRP A 11 6.88 12.05 -23.12
CA TRP A 11 7.06 13.46 -22.84
C TRP A 11 7.73 14.15 -24.04
N SER A 12 7.39 15.42 -24.24
CA SER A 12 8.01 16.29 -25.22
C SER A 12 7.86 17.72 -24.76
N GLU A 13 8.96 18.45 -24.72
CA GLU A 13 9.04 19.86 -24.34
C GLU A 13 8.32 20.80 -25.31
N ALA A 14 8.11 20.35 -26.56
CA ALA A 14 7.45 21.13 -27.62
C ALA A 14 5.92 21.17 -27.50
N ARG A 15 5.31 20.45 -26.55
CA ARG A 15 3.86 20.38 -26.35
C ARG A 15 3.50 20.38 -24.88
N ALA A 16 2.28 20.81 -24.58
CA ALA A 16 1.72 20.66 -23.23
C ALA A 16 1.52 19.18 -22.88
N LEU A 17 1.40 18.90 -21.59
CA LEU A 17 0.92 17.59 -21.13
C LEU A 17 -0.51 17.36 -21.61
N ASP A 18 -0.87 16.08 -21.75
CA ASP A 18 -2.21 15.65 -22.18
C ASP A 18 -3.24 15.81 -21.03
N TRP A 19 -3.47 17.04 -20.56
CA TRP A 19 -4.33 17.35 -19.40
C TRP A 19 -5.78 16.90 -19.58
N ASN A 20 -6.26 16.84 -20.83
CA ASN A 20 -7.58 16.33 -21.19
C ASN A 20 -7.79 14.87 -20.76
N LEU A 21 -6.72 14.10 -20.50
CA LEU A 21 -6.83 12.74 -19.99
C LEU A 21 -7.57 12.65 -18.66
N LEU A 22 -7.57 13.70 -17.83
CA LEU A 22 -8.29 13.74 -16.54
C LEU A 22 -9.83 13.72 -16.66
N GLU A 23 -10.36 13.86 -17.87
CA GLU A 23 -11.78 13.64 -18.18
C GLU A 23 -12.16 12.15 -18.17
N PHE A 24 -11.17 11.25 -18.31
CA PHE A 24 -11.39 9.81 -18.33
C PHE A 24 -11.07 9.16 -16.98
N ARG A 25 -11.98 8.29 -16.53
CA ARG A 25 -11.90 7.62 -15.22
C ARG A 25 -10.54 6.94 -14.93
N PRO A 26 -9.91 6.18 -15.85
CA PRO A 26 -8.65 5.49 -15.54
C PRO A 26 -7.51 6.46 -15.17
N HIS A 27 -7.42 7.59 -15.86
CA HIS A 27 -6.39 8.60 -15.61
C HIS A 27 -6.66 9.36 -14.31
N ARG A 28 -7.93 9.65 -14.02
CA ARG A 28 -8.36 10.24 -12.75
C ARG A 28 -8.07 9.32 -11.57
N GLY A 29 -8.24 8.00 -11.74
CA GLY A 29 -7.92 7.00 -10.73
C GLY A 29 -6.44 7.06 -10.32
N VAL A 30 -5.51 7.04 -11.29
CA VAL A 30 -4.07 7.19 -11.03
C VAL A 30 -3.75 8.51 -10.32
N TRP A 31 -4.36 9.61 -10.77
CA TRP A 31 -4.19 10.91 -10.13
C TRP A 31 -4.67 10.94 -8.68
N GLN A 32 -5.82 10.31 -8.39
CA GLN A 32 -6.32 10.14 -7.03
C GLN A 32 -5.40 9.27 -6.18
N THR A 33 -4.87 8.17 -6.73
CA THR A 33 -3.89 7.32 -6.03
C THR A 33 -2.66 8.12 -5.63
N VAL A 34 -2.09 8.91 -6.55
CA VAL A 34 -0.90 9.74 -6.27
C VAL A 34 -1.22 10.83 -5.24
N ARG A 35 -2.39 11.47 -5.34
CA ARG A 35 -2.86 12.46 -4.37
C ARG A 35 -2.94 11.86 -2.96
N ASP A 36 -3.56 10.70 -2.83
CA ASP A 36 -3.84 10.07 -1.53
C ASP A 36 -2.56 9.43 -0.95
N LEU A 37 -1.67 8.88 -1.77
CA LEU A 37 -0.31 8.48 -1.38
C LEU A 37 0.50 9.67 -0.86
N ASN A 38 0.46 10.84 -1.52
CA ASN A 38 1.14 12.04 -1.04
C ASN A 38 0.57 12.52 0.30
N TYR A 39 -0.75 12.44 0.49
CA TYR A 39 -1.36 12.75 1.78
C TYR A 39 -0.86 11.79 2.87
N LEU A 40 -0.88 10.48 2.62
CA LEU A 40 -0.39 9.46 3.54
C LEU A 40 1.08 9.68 3.90
N TYR A 41 1.94 9.83 2.88
CA TYR A 41 3.37 10.06 3.06
C TYR A 41 3.64 11.26 3.98
N ARG A 42 2.94 12.38 3.79
CA ARG A 42 3.13 13.60 4.61
C ARG A 42 2.58 13.50 6.02
N SER A 43 1.49 12.75 6.22
CA SER A 43 0.76 12.71 7.49
C SER A 43 1.19 11.59 8.42
N ARG A 44 1.94 10.59 7.92
CA ARG A 44 2.41 9.45 8.71
C ARG A 44 3.94 9.53 8.84
N PRO A 45 4.48 9.93 10.00
CA PRO A 45 5.92 9.98 10.23
C PRO A 45 6.61 8.64 9.96
N ALA A 46 5.94 7.51 10.18
CA ALA A 46 6.47 6.19 9.88
C ALA A 46 6.98 6.04 8.43
N LEU A 47 6.38 6.75 7.47
CA LEU A 47 6.70 6.62 6.05
C LEU A 47 7.93 7.42 5.60
N HIS A 48 8.43 8.35 6.42
CA HIS A 48 9.55 9.25 6.04
C HIS A 48 10.54 9.59 7.17
N GLY A 49 10.08 9.59 8.42
CA GLY A 49 10.81 10.15 9.57
C GLY A 49 12.08 9.38 9.98
N ARG A 50 12.29 8.17 9.43
CA ARG A 50 13.48 7.34 9.66
C ARG A 50 14.07 6.76 8.37
N ASP A 51 13.95 7.44 7.23
CA ASP A 51 14.40 6.91 5.93
C ASP A 51 15.92 6.58 5.89
N CYS A 52 16.72 7.25 6.73
CA CYS A 52 18.17 7.07 6.81
C CYS A 52 18.64 6.21 8.00
N GLU A 53 17.72 5.56 8.70
CA GLU A 53 18.01 4.76 9.90
C GLU A 53 17.52 3.31 9.71
N PRO A 54 18.33 2.28 9.98
CA PRO A 54 17.93 0.88 9.80
C PRO A 54 16.64 0.52 10.54
N GLU A 55 16.41 1.09 11.71
CA GLU A 55 15.24 0.82 12.55
C GLU A 55 13.94 1.45 12.00
N GLY A 56 14.03 2.26 10.94
CA GLY A 56 12.88 2.77 10.20
C GLY A 56 12.22 1.75 9.27
N PHE A 57 12.84 0.58 9.10
CA PHE A 57 12.44 -0.45 8.17
C PHE A 57 12.68 -1.86 8.76
N SER A 58 11.75 -2.80 8.55
CA SER A 58 12.02 -4.22 8.76
C SER A 58 11.25 -5.09 7.78
N TRP A 59 11.86 -6.17 7.31
CA TRP A 59 11.16 -7.14 6.47
C TRP A 59 10.15 -7.94 7.31
N LEU A 60 8.95 -8.11 6.76
CA LEU A 60 7.94 -9.05 7.25
C LEU A 60 7.92 -10.31 6.37
N ILE A 61 8.01 -10.12 5.05
CA ILE A 61 8.14 -11.17 4.02
C ILE A 61 9.10 -10.65 2.96
N VAL A 62 10.20 -11.37 2.70
CA VAL A 62 11.26 -10.96 1.75
C VAL A 62 11.53 -12.00 0.66
N ASP A 63 11.14 -13.26 0.88
CA ASP A 63 11.57 -14.43 0.12
C ASP A 63 10.41 -15.24 -0.48
N ASP A 64 9.17 -14.72 -0.46
CA ASP A 64 8.02 -15.35 -1.12
C ASP A 64 8.01 -15.10 -2.63
N SER A 65 9.07 -15.57 -3.29
CA SER A 65 9.28 -15.50 -4.72
C SER A 65 8.20 -16.25 -5.52
N GLN A 66 7.65 -17.34 -4.97
CA GLN A 66 6.61 -18.13 -5.62
C GLN A 66 5.31 -17.34 -5.81
N ASN A 67 4.95 -16.50 -4.84
CA ASN A 67 3.77 -15.64 -4.96
C ASN A 67 4.09 -14.22 -5.43
N SER A 68 5.37 -13.86 -5.51
CA SER A 68 5.85 -12.50 -5.74
C SER A 68 5.22 -11.48 -4.79
N VAL A 69 5.21 -11.85 -3.50
CA VAL A 69 4.71 -11.02 -2.42
C VAL A 69 5.87 -10.51 -1.58
N PHE A 70 5.86 -9.21 -1.32
CA PHE A 70 6.76 -8.56 -0.38
C PHE A 70 5.95 -7.87 0.70
N ALA A 71 6.43 -7.95 1.94
CA ALA A 71 5.84 -7.22 3.04
C ALA A 71 6.94 -6.66 3.94
N TRP A 72 6.78 -5.42 4.39
CA TRP A 72 7.73 -4.77 5.29
C TRP A 72 7.02 -3.81 6.24
N LEU A 73 7.66 -3.52 7.35
CA LEU A 73 7.22 -2.54 8.32
C LEU A 73 7.99 -1.24 8.14
N ARG A 74 7.28 -0.13 8.29
CA ARG A 74 7.83 1.22 8.39
C ARG A 74 7.47 1.79 9.76
N SER A 75 8.44 2.40 10.45
CA SER A 75 8.26 2.91 11.81
C SER A 75 9.04 4.20 12.04
N ALA A 76 8.50 5.09 12.86
CA ALA A 76 9.17 6.29 13.32
C ALA A 76 8.78 6.61 14.78
N PRO A 77 9.63 7.32 15.55
CA PRO A 77 9.25 7.72 16.90
C PRO A 77 7.98 8.57 16.88
N GLY A 78 7.04 8.30 17.78
CA GLY A 78 5.78 9.04 17.88
C GLY A 78 4.76 8.80 16.77
N GLY A 79 5.01 7.88 15.83
CA GLY A 79 4.05 7.47 14.80
C GLY A 79 3.63 6.00 14.96
N SER A 80 2.38 5.68 14.64
CA SER A 80 1.95 4.29 14.51
C SER A 80 2.75 3.58 13.40
N PRO A 81 3.18 2.34 13.61
CA PRO A 81 3.87 1.57 12.58
C PRO A 81 2.93 1.30 11.40
N VAL A 82 3.49 1.28 10.19
CA VAL A 82 2.78 0.99 8.95
C VAL A 82 3.36 -0.27 8.32
N ALA A 83 2.54 -1.32 8.21
CA ALA A 83 2.89 -2.51 7.42
C ALA A 83 2.49 -2.27 5.97
N VAL A 84 3.42 -2.47 5.04
CA VAL A 84 3.21 -2.35 3.60
C VAL A 84 3.31 -3.73 2.98
N ILE A 85 2.31 -4.13 2.22
CA ILE A 85 2.20 -5.46 1.60
C ILE A 85 1.90 -5.28 0.12
N SER A 86 2.75 -5.83 -0.74
CA SER A 86 2.60 -5.75 -2.19
C SER A 86 2.48 -7.13 -2.82
N ASN A 87 1.43 -7.35 -3.62
CA ASN A 87 1.27 -8.52 -4.49
C ASN A 87 1.59 -8.10 -5.94
N PHE A 88 2.69 -8.59 -6.49
CA PHE A 88 3.14 -8.22 -7.83
C PHE A 88 2.64 -9.16 -8.93
N THR A 89 1.62 -9.98 -8.67
CA THR A 89 0.98 -10.84 -9.67
C THR A 89 -0.50 -10.46 -9.87
N PRO A 90 -1.09 -10.73 -11.05
CA PRO A 90 -2.52 -10.55 -11.27
C PRO A 90 -3.38 -11.61 -10.57
N VAL A 91 -2.76 -12.54 -9.83
CA VAL A 91 -3.45 -13.59 -9.10
C VAL A 91 -3.76 -13.07 -7.68
N PRO A 92 -5.04 -12.92 -7.30
CA PRO A 92 -5.40 -12.57 -5.92
C PRO A 92 -5.01 -13.71 -4.97
N ARG A 93 -4.68 -13.36 -3.72
CA ARG A 93 -4.31 -14.33 -2.67
C ARG A 93 -5.33 -14.28 -1.55
N ASP A 94 -6.26 -15.23 -1.55
CA ASP A 94 -7.21 -15.42 -0.46
C ASP A 94 -6.53 -16.04 0.76
N ASN A 95 -6.99 -15.68 1.96
CA ASN A 95 -6.51 -16.23 3.23
C ASN A 95 -4.98 -16.18 3.41
N TYR A 96 -4.33 -15.17 2.84
CA TYR A 96 -2.89 -15.02 2.91
C TYR A 96 -2.48 -14.56 4.31
N ARG A 97 -1.52 -15.25 4.94
CA ARG A 97 -1.05 -14.96 6.29
C ARG A 97 0.14 -13.99 6.23
N VAL A 98 -0.04 -12.78 6.74
CA VAL A 98 1.02 -11.77 6.85
C VAL A 98 1.50 -11.69 8.30
N PRO A 99 2.80 -11.90 8.59
CA PRO A 99 3.35 -11.71 9.93
C PRO A 99 3.33 -10.22 10.29
N LEU A 100 2.97 -9.91 11.54
CA LEU A 100 2.87 -8.55 12.06
C LEU A 100 3.52 -8.47 13.45
N PRO A 101 4.08 -7.32 13.86
CA PRO A 101 4.82 -7.22 15.12
C PRO A 101 3.94 -7.21 16.37
N THR A 102 2.64 -6.93 16.24
CA THR A 102 1.74 -6.72 17.38
C THR A 102 0.33 -7.18 17.04
N SER A 103 -0.33 -7.85 17.99
CA SER A 103 -1.70 -8.29 17.86
C SER A 103 -2.66 -7.12 17.99
N GLY A 104 -3.92 -7.29 17.56
CA GLY A 104 -4.93 -6.25 17.60
C GLY A 104 -5.33 -5.79 16.21
N LYS A 105 -5.94 -4.61 16.14
CA LYS A 105 -6.58 -4.08 14.94
C LYS A 105 -5.62 -3.24 14.11
N TRP A 106 -5.54 -3.55 12.82
CA TRP A 106 -4.72 -2.84 11.84
C TRP A 106 -5.63 -2.26 10.77
N ARG A 107 -5.70 -0.93 10.69
CA ARG A 107 -6.55 -0.22 9.75
C ARG A 107 -5.93 -0.24 8.36
N GLU A 108 -6.70 -0.59 7.36
CA GLU A 108 -6.33 -0.42 5.95
C GLU A 108 -6.36 1.07 5.61
N ILE A 109 -5.19 1.71 5.55
CA ILE A 109 -5.06 3.15 5.28
C ILE A 109 -4.98 3.46 3.79
N ILE A 110 -4.55 2.49 2.98
CA ILE A 110 -4.72 2.51 1.52
C ILE A 110 -4.71 1.08 0.99
N ASN A 111 -5.49 0.87 -0.06
CA ASN A 111 -5.48 -0.31 -0.90
C ASN A 111 -5.52 0.17 -2.36
N THR A 112 -4.46 -0.07 -3.12
CA THR A 112 -4.37 0.44 -4.49
C THR A 112 -5.30 -0.27 -5.48
N ASP A 113 -5.92 -1.39 -5.09
CA ASP A 113 -6.98 -2.05 -5.87
C ASP A 113 -8.38 -1.51 -5.55
N ALA A 114 -8.49 -0.50 -4.69
CA ALA A 114 -9.78 0.14 -4.40
C ALA A 114 -10.43 0.70 -5.67
N SER A 115 -11.76 0.65 -5.72
CA SER A 115 -12.54 0.98 -6.93
C SER A 115 -12.42 2.46 -7.31
N GLU A 116 -12.15 3.32 -6.33
CA GLU A 116 -11.89 4.75 -6.47
C GLU A 116 -10.65 5.00 -7.32
N TYR A 117 -9.63 4.15 -7.20
CA TYR A 117 -8.38 4.22 -7.96
C TYR A 117 -8.46 3.51 -9.33
N GLY A 118 -9.58 2.85 -9.62
CA GLY A 118 -9.78 2.07 -10.84
C GLY A 118 -9.39 0.60 -10.73
N GLY A 119 -9.13 0.10 -9.52
CA GLY A 119 -8.91 -1.32 -9.25
C GLY A 119 -10.21 -2.14 -9.22
N SER A 120 -10.08 -3.43 -8.90
CA SER A 120 -11.19 -4.38 -8.87
C SER A 120 -12.12 -4.24 -7.65
N GLY A 121 -11.70 -3.48 -6.63
CA GLY A 121 -12.43 -3.28 -5.39
C GLY A 121 -12.28 -4.41 -4.37
N LYS A 122 -11.34 -5.33 -4.59
CA LYS A 122 -11.03 -6.38 -3.61
C LYS A 122 -10.24 -5.78 -2.44
N GLY A 123 -10.51 -6.25 -1.24
CA GLY A 123 -9.83 -5.77 -0.04
C GLY A 123 -10.39 -6.40 1.23
N ASN A 124 -10.04 -5.80 2.38
CA ASN A 124 -10.32 -6.38 3.69
C ASN A 124 -11.40 -5.63 4.48
N GLY A 125 -12.20 -4.79 3.83
CA GLY A 125 -13.27 -4.04 4.49
C GLY A 125 -12.76 -2.96 5.47
N GLY A 126 -11.55 -2.44 5.26
CA GLY A 126 -11.00 -1.31 6.01
C GLY A 126 -10.20 -1.67 7.27
N MET A 127 -10.19 -2.94 7.70
CA MET A 127 -9.52 -3.38 8.92
C MET A 127 -9.13 -4.86 8.83
N VAL A 128 -7.96 -5.23 9.35
CA VAL A 128 -7.59 -6.62 9.62
C VAL A 128 -7.27 -6.81 11.09
N GLU A 129 -7.44 -8.02 11.60
CA GLU A 129 -7.12 -8.38 12.98
C GLU A 129 -5.89 -9.29 12.99
N ALA A 130 -4.84 -8.84 13.68
CA ALA A 130 -3.65 -9.62 13.94
C ALA A 130 -3.83 -10.43 15.23
N ARG A 131 -3.61 -11.73 15.18
CA ARG A 131 -3.75 -12.64 16.33
C ARG A 131 -2.43 -13.31 16.67
N ALA A 132 -2.21 -13.52 17.96
CA ALA A 132 -1.09 -14.28 18.49
C ALA A 132 -1.46 -15.77 18.53
N GLU A 133 -0.78 -16.59 17.73
CA GLU A 133 -1.02 -18.02 17.63
C GLU A 133 0.31 -18.77 17.55
N GLY A 134 0.55 -19.72 18.45
CA GLY A 134 1.75 -20.56 18.42
C GLY A 134 3.07 -19.80 18.54
N GLY A 135 3.07 -18.64 19.21
CA GLY A 135 4.26 -17.79 19.37
C GLY A 135 4.50 -16.79 18.23
N ASN A 136 3.69 -16.82 17.18
CA ASN A 136 3.76 -15.87 16.07
C ASN A 136 2.52 -14.96 16.06
N ILE A 137 2.70 -13.70 15.65
CA ILE A 137 1.60 -12.77 15.45
C ILE A 137 1.41 -12.56 13.94
N SER A 138 0.19 -12.72 13.47
CA SER A 138 -0.12 -12.53 12.06
C SER A 138 -1.58 -12.17 11.83
N ALA A 139 -1.87 -11.54 10.69
CA ALA A 139 -3.22 -11.36 10.19
C ALA A 139 -3.43 -12.21 8.92
N THR A 140 -4.59 -12.86 8.84
CA THR A 140 -5.05 -13.54 7.63
C THR A 140 -5.91 -12.57 6.83
N MET A 141 -5.57 -12.34 5.56
CA MET A 141 -6.20 -11.31 4.74
C MET A 141 -6.24 -11.68 3.26
N LEU A 142 -7.08 -10.97 2.50
CA LEU A 142 -7.05 -10.99 1.04
C LEU A 142 -5.96 -10.03 0.55
N LEU A 143 -5.09 -10.52 -0.34
CA LEU A 143 -4.21 -9.66 -1.13
C LEU A 143 -4.81 -9.50 -2.54
N PRO A 144 -5.25 -8.28 -2.91
CA PRO A 144 -5.78 -8.01 -4.24
C PRO A 144 -4.71 -8.19 -5.34
N PRO A 145 -5.11 -8.41 -6.59
CA PRO A 145 -4.17 -8.59 -7.69
C PRO A 145 -3.41 -7.29 -8.01
N LEU A 146 -2.11 -7.37 -8.34
CA LEU A 146 -1.27 -6.22 -8.72
C LEU A 146 -1.47 -4.99 -7.81
N SER A 147 -1.44 -5.21 -6.50
CA SER A 147 -1.84 -4.20 -5.53
C SER A 147 -0.83 -4.02 -4.41
N THR A 148 -0.91 -2.87 -3.75
CA THR A 148 -0.25 -2.61 -2.48
C THR A 148 -1.30 -2.19 -1.46
N ILE A 149 -1.27 -2.85 -0.30
CA ILE A 149 -2.03 -2.50 0.89
C ILE A 149 -1.07 -1.89 1.91
N MET A 150 -1.47 -0.81 2.55
CA MET A 150 -0.81 -0.32 3.76
C MET A 150 -1.76 -0.41 4.94
N LEU A 151 -1.26 -0.96 6.04
CA LEU A 151 -1.97 -1.16 7.29
C LEU A 151 -1.32 -0.34 8.40
N GLU A 152 -2.11 0.36 9.20
CA GLU A 152 -1.65 1.14 10.35
C GLU A 152 -2.18 0.52 11.64
N LEU A 153 -1.33 0.30 12.64
CA LEU A 153 -1.77 -0.18 13.95
C LEU A 153 -2.70 0.85 14.60
N VAL A 154 -3.89 0.39 14.99
CA VAL A 154 -4.84 1.20 15.77
C VAL A 154 -4.40 1.14 17.23
N ALA A 155 -4.02 2.27 17.80
CA ALA A 155 -3.81 2.38 19.24
C ALA A 155 -5.15 2.22 19.97
N ASP A 156 -5.14 1.51 21.09
CA ASP A 156 -6.29 1.39 22.00
C ASP A 156 -6.62 2.72 22.70
#